data_AF-A0A497AE16-F1
#
_entry.id   AF-A0A497AE16-F1
#
_cell.length_a   1.000
_cell.length_b   1.000
_cell.length_c   1.000
_cell.angle_alpha   90.00
_cell.angle_beta   90.00
_cell.angle_gamma   90.00
#
_symmetry.space_group_name_H-M   'P 1'
#
loop_
_entity.id
_entity.type
_entity.pdbx_description
1 polymer ?
#
loop_
_entity_poly.entity_id
_entity_poly.type
_entity_poly.pdbx_seq_one_letter_code
_entity_poly.pdbx_strand_id
1 'polypeptide(L)'
;MKSFHDHLENLQSQAKKLAESGLALNSIFDQEEIRLKREDEASSLRAVYRAVEEQLQRLERTEASVELGHSQGNLILSLGGLAVAAMGSKSNRLSAMRDYLLREPTHRQQPFGLVMVCIGPKGLPDDVRGISISQLARESNRLESQIINKLREDGYLLFSQEAFSALIDKLTGDIQEGRLSLPISRDKLAEIAGLNKSKPSIKVIEAE
;
A
#
# COMPACT_ATOMS: atom_id res chain seq x y z
N MET A 1 -12.00 74.90 1.91
CA MET A 1 -10.79 74.06 2.06
C MET A 1 -11.01 72.81 2.92
N LYS A 2 -11.80 72.84 4.01
CA LYS A 2 -12.10 71.64 4.84
C LYS A 2 -12.63 70.43 4.05
N SER A 3 -13.62 70.64 3.16
CA SER A 3 -14.24 69.54 2.39
C SER A 3 -13.27 68.76 1.49
N PHE A 4 -12.20 69.39 1.00
CA PHE A 4 -11.19 68.73 0.19
C PHE A 4 -10.25 67.87 1.04
N HIS A 5 -9.93 68.33 2.25
CA HIS A 5 -9.08 67.60 3.18
C HIS A 5 -9.80 66.35 3.71
N ASP A 6 -11.06 66.50 4.10
CA ASP A 6 -11.91 65.39 4.56
C ASP A 6 -12.08 64.32 3.45
N HIS A 7 -12.15 64.75 2.20
CA HIS A 7 -12.25 63.84 1.05
C HIS A 7 -10.95 63.04 0.80
N LEU A 8 -9.79 63.68 0.93
CA LEU A 8 -8.49 63.02 0.80
C LEU A 8 -8.24 62.00 1.92
N GLU A 9 -8.60 62.33 3.17
CA GLU A 9 -8.50 61.40 4.29
C GLU A 9 -9.41 60.17 4.09
N ASN A 10 -10.63 60.38 3.58
CA ASN A 10 -11.54 59.28 3.25
C ASN A 10 -10.96 58.38 2.15
N LEU A 11 -10.43 58.95 1.07
CA LEU A 11 -9.78 58.17 0.00
C LEU A 11 -8.57 57.38 0.51
N GLN A 12 -7.73 57.99 1.35
CA GLN A 12 -6.59 57.31 1.97
C GLN A 12 -7.05 56.14 2.86
N SER A 13 -8.11 56.34 3.64
CA SER A 13 -8.72 55.29 4.46
C SER A 13 -9.27 54.14 3.61
N GLN A 14 -9.93 54.44 2.49
CA GLN A 14 -10.42 53.44 1.56
C GLN A 14 -9.28 52.66 0.88
N ALA A 15 -8.24 53.34 0.41
CA ALA A 15 -7.07 52.71 -0.19
C ALA A 15 -6.37 51.76 0.81
N LYS A 16 -6.27 52.17 2.09
CA LYS A 16 -5.71 51.33 3.16
C LYS A 16 -6.57 50.09 3.40
N LYS A 17 -7.90 50.24 3.54
CA LYS A 17 -8.82 49.10 3.69
C LYS A 17 -8.76 48.15 2.51
N LEU A 18 -8.64 48.68 1.29
CA LEU A 18 -8.52 47.87 0.09
C LEU A 18 -7.20 47.10 0.06
N ALA A 19 -6.09 47.72 0.45
CA ALA A 19 -4.79 47.05 0.57
C ALA A 19 -4.80 45.96 1.64
N GLU A 20 -5.40 46.23 2.81
CA GLU A 20 -5.58 45.23 3.88
C GLU A 20 -6.44 44.05 3.41
N SER A 21 -7.52 44.34 2.67
CA SER A 21 -8.39 43.31 2.09
C SER A 21 -7.67 42.50 1.01
N GLY A 22 -6.84 43.15 0.19
CA GLY A 22 -6.01 42.50 -0.83
C GLY A 22 -4.97 41.55 -0.21
N LEU A 23 -4.31 41.97 0.86
CA LEU A 23 -3.38 41.11 1.61
C LEU A 23 -4.10 39.92 2.26
N ALA A 24 -5.28 40.15 2.84
CA ALA A 24 -6.10 39.08 3.40
C ALA A 24 -6.53 38.06 2.33
N LEU A 25 -6.97 38.52 1.17
CA LEU A 25 -7.31 37.65 0.04
C LEU A 25 -6.10 36.85 -0.45
N ASN A 26 -4.92 37.45 -0.54
CA ASN A 26 -3.70 36.74 -0.93
C ASN A 26 -3.43 35.57 0.02
N SER A 27 -3.54 35.80 1.34
CA SER A 27 -3.34 34.73 2.33
C SER A 27 -4.35 33.59 2.21
N ILE A 28 -5.58 33.89 1.77
CA ILE A 28 -6.62 32.87 1.52
C ILE A 28 -6.26 32.06 0.27
N PHE A 29 -5.81 32.71 -0.81
CA PHE A 29 -5.39 31.99 -2.02
C PHE A 29 -4.17 31.11 -1.78
N ASP A 30 -3.18 31.59 -1.03
CA ASP A 30 -2.00 30.81 -0.67
C ASP A 30 -2.40 29.54 0.13
N GLN A 31 -3.36 29.67 1.05
CA GLN A 31 -3.88 28.52 1.81
C GLN A 31 -4.66 27.54 0.92
N GLU A 32 -5.44 28.06 -0.02
CA GLU A 32 -6.24 27.24 -0.93
C GLU A 32 -5.37 26.49 -1.93
N GLU A 33 -4.29 27.09 -2.43
CA GLU A 33 -3.29 26.42 -3.26
C GLU A 33 -2.67 25.22 -2.52
N ILE A 34 -2.29 25.41 -1.25
CA ILE A 34 -1.76 24.34 -0.41
C ILE A 34 -2.81 23.23 -0.22
N ARG A 35 -4.09 23.59 0.01
CA ARG A 35 -5.18 22.63 0.17
C ARG A 35 -5.39 21.80 -1.09
N LEU A 36 -5.47 22.45 -2.25
CA LEU A 36 -5.66 21.79 -3.55
C LEU A 36 -4.48 20.87 -3.88
N LYS A 37 -3.24 21.30 -3.64
CA LYS A 37 -2.06 20.46 -3.85
C LYS A 37 -2.12 19.15 -3.06
N ARG A 38 -2.55 19.20 -1.79
CA ARG A 38 -2.74 17.99 -0.96
C ARG A 38 -3.84 17.09 -1.50
N GLU A 39 -4.91 17.68 -2.01
CA GLU A 39 -6.02 16.93 -2.62
C GLU A 39 -5.58 16.21 -3.90
N ASP A 40 -4.74 16.85 -4.72
CA ASP A 40 -4.12 16.25 -5.90
C ASP A 40 -3.17 15.10 -5.53
N GLU A 41 -2.31 15.30 -4.53
CA GLU A 41 -1.40 14.26 -4.02
C GLU A 41 -2.17 13.03 -3.49
N ALA A 42 -3.22 13.26 -2.69
CA ALA A 42 -4.08 12.20 -2.18
C ALA A 42 -4.82 11.45 -3.32
N SER A 43 -5.27 12.20 -4.34
CA SER A 43 -5.92 11.62 -5.52
C SER A 43 -4.95 10.78 -6.36
N SER A 44 -3.71 11.24 -6.51
CA SER A 44 -2.63 10.49 -7.17
C SER A 44 -2.36 9.16 -6.45
N LEU A 45 -2.27 9.19 -5.11
CA LEU A 45 -2.08 7.97 -4.32
C LEU A 45 -3.24 6.97 -4.48
N ARG A 46 -4.49 7.45 -4.52
CA ARG A 46 -5.67 6.62 -4.77
C ARG A 46 -5.66 6.01 -6.18
N ALA A 47 -5.19 6.75 -7.18
CA ALA A 47 -5.05 6.24 -8.54
C ALA A 47 -4.05 5.08 -8.60
N VAL A 48 -2.91 5.22 -7.90
CA VAL A 48 -1.92 4.14 -7.75
C VAL A 48 -2.51 2.93 -7.06
N TYR A 49 -3.24 3.12 -5.96
CA TYR A 49 -3.93 2.03 -5.26
C TYR A 49 -4.88 1.25 -6.19
N ARG A 50 -5.72 1.94 -6.95
CA ARG A 50 -6.64 1.28 -7.90
C ARG A 50 -5.89 0.50 -8.97
N ALA A 51 -4.81 1.07 -9.51
CA ALA A 51 -3.99 0.38 -10.50
C ALA A 51 -3.37 -0.92 -9.93
N VAL A 52 -2.87 -0.88 -8.69
CA VAL A 52 -2.33 -2.05 -7.99
C VAL A 52 -3.43 -3.07 -7.68
N GLU A 53 -4.59 -2.63 -7.22
CA GLU A 53 -5.74 -3.51 -6.95
C GLU A 53 -6.21 -4.25 -8.20
N GLU A 54 -6.31 -3.55 -9.34
CA GLU A 54 -6.60 -4.18 -10.62
C GLU A 54 -5.52 -5.20 -11.03
N GLN A 55 -4.24 -4.90 -10.80
CA GLN A 55 -3.15 -5.85 -11.06
C GLN A 55 -3.28 -7.10 -10.19
N LEU A 56 -3.55 -6.94 -8.90
CA LEU A 56 -3.74 -8.07 -7.97
C LEU A 56 -4.90 -8.96 -8.43
N GLN A 57 -6.06 -8.37 -8.75
CA GLN A 57 -7.22 -9.15 -9.21
C GLN A 57 -6.94 -9.90 -10.51
N ARG A 58 -6.16 -9.32 -11.42
CA ARG A 58 -5.72 -10.01 -12.65
C ARG A 58 -4.82 -11.21 -12.30
N LEU A 59 -3.83 -11.01 -11.42
CA LEU A 59 -2.92 -12.06 -10.98
C LEU A 59 -3.66 -13.20 -10.27
N GLU A 60 -4.60 -12.89 -9.39
CA GLU A 60 -5.42 -13.91 -8.70
C GLU A 60 -6.23 -14.75 -9.68
N ARG A 61 -6.86 -14.13 -10.69
CA ARG A 61 -7.60 -14.86 -11.74
C ARG A 61 -6.68 -15.74 -12.58
N THR A 62 -5.49 -15.26 -12.91
CA THR A 62 -4.49 -16.02 -13.64
C THR A 62 -4.03 -17.23 -12.81
N GLU A 63 -3.68 -17.04 -11.54
CA GLU A 63 -3.30 -18.12 -10.64
C GLU A 63 -4.41 -19.17 -10.49
N ALA A 64 -5.67 -18.75 -10.30
CA ALA A 64 -6.80 -19.66 -10.19
C ALA A 64 -7.02 -20.48 -11.48
N SER A 65 -6.78 -19.88 -12.64
CA SER A 65 -6.87 -20.56 -13.93
C SER A 65 -5.74 -21.57 -14.13
N VAL A 66 -4.53 -21.24 -13.68
CA VAL A 66 -3.38 -22.16 -13.73
C VAL A 66 -3.60 -23.34 -12.77
N GLU A 67 -4.12 -23.11 -11.57
CA GLU A 67 -4.46 -24.18 -10.62
C GLU A 67 -5.53 -25.14 -11.20
N LEU A 68 -6.58 -24.59 -11.82
CA LEU A 68 -7.61 -25.36 -12.50
C LEU A 68 -7.05 -26.16 -13.70
N GLY A 69 -6.21 -25.53 -14.54
CA GLY A 69 -5.57 -26.21 -15.66
C GLY A 69 -4.63 -27.34 -15.20
N HIS A 70 -3.91 -27.13 -14.09
CA HIS A 70 -3.02 -28.14 -13.52
C HIS A 70 -3.82 -29.32 -12.94
N SER A 71 -4.89 -29.05 -12.18
CA SER A 71 -5.77 -30.10 -11.67
C SER A 71 -6.48 -30.87 -12.78
N GLN A 72 -6.92 -30.20 -13.86
CA GLN A 72 -7.56 -30.86 -15.01
C GLN A 72 -6.56 -31.67 -15.86
N GLY A 73 -5.34 -31.18 -16.07
CA GLY A 73 -4.27 -31.94 -16.73
C GLY A 73 -3.85 -33.18 -15.93
N ASN A 74 -3.86 -33.09 -14.60
CA ASN A 74 -3.61 -34.23 -13.72
C ASN A 74 -4.81 -35.22 -13.69
N LEU A 75 -6.05 -34.72 -13.82
CA LEU A 75 -7.25 -35.55 -13.98
C LEU A 75 -7.27 -36.32 -15.31
N ILE A 76 -6.69 -35.77 -16.40
CA ILE A 76 -6.53 -36.51 -17.67
C ILE A 76 -5.54 -37.68 -17.53
N LEU A 77 -4.55 -37.58 -16.63
CA LEU A 77 -3.65 -38.69 -16.29
C LEU A 77 -4.22 -39.65 -15.22
N SER A 78 -5.32 -39.29 -14.55
CA SER A 78 -5.93 -40.07 -13.46
C SER A 78 -7.32 -40.63 -13.80
N LEU A 79 -7.73 -40.61 -15.07
CA LEU A 79 -8.97 -41.23 -15.59
C LEU A 79 -8.96 -42.78 -15.55
N GLY A 80 -8.24 -43.37 -14.59
CA GLY A 80 -8.30 -44.78 -14.21
C GLY A 80 -8.83 -45.04 -12.79
N GLY A 81 -9.25 -44.03 -12.00
CA GLY A 81 -9.59 -44.28 -10.59
C GLY A 81 -10.55 -43.29 -9.93
N LEU A 82 -11.82 -43.68 -9.90
CA LEU A 82 -12.74 -43.66 -8.74
C LEU A 82 -13.24 -42.35 -8.09
N ALA A 83 -14.56 -42.19 -8.25
CA ALA A 83 -15.61 -41.92 -7.25
C ALA A 83 -15.68 -40.58 -6.49
N VAL A 84 -16.87 -39.99 -6.60
CA VAL A 84 -17.36 -38.73 -6.01
C VAL A 84 -17.63 -38.89 -4.52
N ALA A 85 -17.19 -37.91 -3.71
CA ALA A 85 -17.84 -37.57 -2.45
C ALA A 85 -17.75 -36.06 -2.21
N ALA A 86 -18.91 -35.42 -2.21
CA ALA A 86 -19.10 -34.01 -1.88
C ALA A 86 -19.06 -33.79 -0.36
N MET A 87 -18.63 -32.58 0.06
CA MET A 87 -19.32 -31.66 0.99
C MET A 87 -18.31 -30.83 1.81
N GLY A 88 -18.55 -29.51 1.87
CA GLY A 88 -18.61 -28.82 3.16
C GLY A 88 -17.62 -27.71 3.50
N SER A 89 -18.18 -26.50 3.59
CA SER A 89 -17.92 -25.45 4.60
C SER A 89 -16.90 -24.33 4.31
N LYS A 90 -17.47 -23.12 4.13
CA LYS A 90 -16.84 -21.80 4.20
C LYS A 90 -16.69 -21.36 5.67
N SER A 91 -15.49 -21.45 6.23
CA SER A 91 -14.98 -20.55 7.29
C SER A 91 -13.56 -21.01 7.64
N ASN A 92 -12.70 -20.07 8.04
CA ASN A 92 -11.27 -20.23 8.41
C ASN A 92 -10.25 -19.86 7.32
N ARG A 93 -10.26 -18.61 6.85
CA ARG A 93 -9.15 -18.03 6.07
C ARG A 93 -8.05 -17.36 6.92
N LEU A 94 -8.30 -17.11 8.21
CA LEU A 94 -7.36 -16.37 9.07
C LEU A 94 -6.37 -17.27 9.86
N SER A 95 -6.69 -18.54 10.11
CA SER A 95 -5.74 -19.48 10.74
C SER A 95 -4.72 -20.04 9.74
N ALA A 96 -5.09 -20.13 8.46
CA ALA A 96 -4.26 -20.74 7.43
C ALA A 96 -2.93 -19.99 7.21
N MET A 97 -2.91 -18.65 7.29
CA MET A 97 -1.67 -17.87 7.10
C MET A 97 -0.58 -18.17 8.13
N ARG A 98 -0.95 -18.56 9.36
CA ARG A 98 0.04 -18.89 10.41
C ARG A 98 0.57 -20.31 10.22
N ASP A 99 -0.28 -21.21 9.75
CA ASP A 99 0.09 -22.60 9.47
C ASP A 99 0.96 -22.73 8.21
N TYR A 100 0.77 -21.87 7.19
CA TYR A 100 1.64 -21.84 6.00
C TYR A 100 3.08 -21.41 6.30
N LEU A 101 3.30 -20.59 7.33
CA LEU A 101 4.65 -20.18 7.74
C LEU A 101 5.40 -21.27 8.52
N LEU A 102 4.69 -22.24 9.08
CA LEU A 102 5.26 -23.28 9.96
C LEU A 102 5.24 -24.68 9.33
N ARG A 103 4.60 -24.87 8.19
CA ARG A 103 4.51 -26.16 7.51
C ARG A 103 5.55 -26.23 6.40
N GLU A 104 6.68 -26.88 6.67
CA GLU A 104 7.54 -27.36 5.59
C GLU A 104 6.73 -28.35 4.74
N PRO A 105 6.46 -28.07 3.45
CA PRO A 105 5.73 -29.00 2.61
C PRO A 105 6.67 -30.16 2.28
N THR A 106 6.47 -31.30 2.93
CA THR A 106 7.20 -32.55 2.66
C THR A 106 6.81 -33.22 1.33
N HIS A 107 5.97 -32.61 0.49
CA HIS A 107 5.72 -33.10 -0.87
C HIS A 107 5.45 -31.98 -1.87
N ARG A 108 6.02 -32.17 -3.07
CA ARG A 108 6.02 -31.31 -4.26
C ARG A 108 4.62 -31.01 -4.83
N GLN A 109 3.76 -30.30 -4.10
CA GLN A 109 2.65 -29.57 -4.73
C GLN A 109 3.17 -28.20 -5.17
N GLN A 110 2.98 -27.87 -6.45
CA GLN A 110 3.33 -26.53 -6.94
C GLN A 110 2.49 -25.51 -6.17
N PRO A 111 3.11 -24.44 -5.63
CA PRO A 111 2.36 -23.40 -4.96
C PRO A 111 1.50 -22.65 -5.99
N PHE A 112 0.26 -22.33 -5.62
CA PHE A 112 -0.66 -21.50 -6.40
C PHE A 112 -1.36 -20.49 -5.49
N GLY A 113 -1.68 -19.32 -6.05
CA GLY A 113 -2.62 -18.37 -5.44
C GLY A 113 -2.05 -17.38 -4.43
N LEU A 114 -0.76 -17.42 -4.09
CA LEU A 114 -0.15 -16.40 -3.23
C LEU A 114 0.24 -15.16 -4.05
N VAL A 115 -0.60 -14.13 -3.98
CA VAL A 115 -0.37 -12.81 -4.58
C VAL A 115 -0.15 -11.78 -3.48
N MET A 116 0.82 -10.88 -3.67
CA MET A 116 1.16 -9.83 -2.71
C MET A 116 1.42 -8.50 -3.40
N VAL A 117 1.29 -7.40 -2.65
CA VAL A 117 1.80 -6.09 -3.08
C VAL A 117 3.26 -5.96 -2.66
N CYS A 118 4.08 -5.49 -3.58
CA CYS A 118 5.50 -5.29 -3.40
C CYS A 118 5.83 -3.80 -3.60
N ILE A 119 6.45 -3.18 -2.60
CA ILE A 119 6.96 -1.80 -2.67
C ILE A 119 8.48 -1.85 -2.60
N GLY A 120 9.15 -1.35 -3.63
CA GLY A 120 10.61 -1.36 -3.71
C GLY A 120 11.29 -0.15 -3.07
N PRO A 121 12.62 -0.07 -3.22
CA PRO A 121 13.45 0.92 -2.53
C PRO A 121 13.08 2.37 -2.82
N LYS A 122 12.50 2.67 -4.00
CA LYS A 122 12.11 4.06 -4.33
C LYS A 122 10.82 4.50 -3.62
N GLY A 123 10.05 3.57 -3.06
CA GLY A 123 8.83 3.86 -2.33
C GLY A 123 7.63 4.22 -3.23
N LEU A 124 6.72 5.03 -2.70
CA LEU A 124 5.51 5.46 -3.39
C LEU A 124 5.68 6.86 -3.99
N PRO A 125 5.11 7.13 -5.18
CA PRO A 125 4.23 6.26 -5.96
C PRO A 125 4.94 5.32 -6.96
N ASP A 126 6.24 5.48 -7.16
CA ASP A 126 6.91 4.99 -8.38
C ASP A 126 7.28 3.50 -8.39
N ASP A 127 7.39 2.86 -7.22
CA ASP A 127 7.97 1.51 -7.09
C ASP A 127 7.02 0.61 -6.30
N VAL A 128 5.78 0.51 -6.77
CA VAL A 128 4.77 -0.40 -6.25
C VAL A 128 4.15 -1.25 -7.35
N ARG A 129 3.95 -2.54 -7.08
CA ARG A 129 3.31 -3.48 -8.01
C ARG A 129 2.70 -4.67 -7.29
N GLY A 130 1.67 -5.27 -7.90
CA GLY A 130 1.23 -6.62 -7.53
C GLY A 130 2.19 -7.67 -8.08
N ILE A 131 2.48 -8.72 -7.30
CA ILE A 131 3.30 -9.85 -7.72
C ILE A 131 2.66 -11.18 -7.31
N SER A 132 2.78 -12.20 -8.16
CA SER A 132 2.46 -13.59 -7.79
C SER A 132 3.71 -14.27 -7.23
N ILE A 133 3.73 -14.51 -5.92
CA ILE A 133 4.81 -15.23 -5.25
C ILE A 133 4.82 -16.69 -5.71
N SER A 134 3.64 -17.28 -5.87
CA SER A 134 3.49 -18.65 -6.37
C SER A 134 4.07 -18.80 -7.78
N GLN A 135 3.82 -17.85 -8.68
CA GLN A 135 4.41 -17.86 -10.02
C GLN A 135 5.93 -17.77 -9.96
N LEU A 136 6.48 -16.82 -9.21
CA LEU A 136 7.92 -16.65 -9.05
C LEU A 136 8.59 -17.90 -8.45
N ALA A 137 7.93 -18.55 -7.50
CA ALA A 137 8.36 -19.80 -6.90
C ALA A 137 8.43 -20.94 -7.93
N ARG A 138 7.39 -21.07 -8.77
CA ARG A 138 7.36 -22.06 -9.87
C ARG A 138 8.44 -21.79 -10.93
N GLU A 139 8.58 -20.55 -11.38
CA GLU A 139 9.54 -20.14 -12.42
C GLU A 139 11.00 -20.32 -11.99
N SER A 140 11.29 -20.11 -10.71
CA SER A 140 12.64 -20.24 -10.16
C SER A 140 12.92 -21.60 -9.52
N ASN A 141 11.93 -22.49 -9.49
CA ASN A 141 11.97 -23.77 -8.78
C ASN A 141 12.42 -23.63 -7.31
N ARG A 142 11.83 -22.65 -6.61
CA ARG A 142 12.10 -22.33 -5.20
C ARG A 142 10.82 -22.36 -4.37
N LEU A 143 10.97 -22.44 -3.05
CA LEU A 143 9.85 -22.29 -2.13
C LEU A 143 9.38 -20.83 -2.08
N GLU A 144 8.09 -20.59 -1.86
CA GLU A 144 7.53 -19.23 -1.71
C GLU A 144 8.22 -18.44 -0.59
N SER A 145 8.56 -19.11 0.52
CA SER A 145 9.31 -18.50 1.62
C SER A 145 10.69 -17.99 1.20
N GLN A 146 11.38 -18.70 0.30
CA GLN A 146 12.67 -18.26 -0.25
C GLN A 146 12.51 -17.05 -1.16
N ILE A 147 11.41 -16.97 -1.92
CA ILE A 147 11.09 -15.79 -2.74
C ILE A 147 10.81 -14.58 -1.87
N ILE A 148 9.97 -14.75 -0.84
CA ILE A 148 9.64 -13.70 0.12
C ILE A 148 10.89 -13.18 0.82
N ASN A 149 11.74 -14.07 1.31
CA ASN A 149 12.98 -13.69 2.00
C ASN A 149 13.93 -12.96 1.06
N LYS A 150 14.12 -13.47 -0.16
CA LYS A 150 14.97 -12.80 -1.16
C LYS A 150 14.46 -11.39 -1.48
N LEU A 151 13.15 -11.22 -1.70
CA LEU A 151 12.57 -9.90 -1.96
C LEU A 151 12.79 -8.94 -0.77
N ARG A 152 12.67 -9.44 0.47
CA ARG A 152 12.97 -8.63 1.66
C ARG A 152 14.45 -8.25 1.76
N GLU A 153 15.35 -9.18 1.45
CA GLU A 153 16.80 -8.95 1.40
C GLU A 153 17.16 -7.92 0.31
N ASP A 154 16.48 -7.97 -0.84
CA ASP A 154 16.60 -7.00 -1.93
C ASP A 154 15.95 -5.63 -1.58
N GLY A 155 15.43 -5.47 -0.35
CA GLY A 155 14.93 -4.21 0.19
C GLY A 155 13.43 -3.95 0.00
N TYR A 156 12.69 -4.91 -0.57
CA TYR A 156 11.27 -4.75 -0.81
C TYR A 156 10.43 -4.89 0.47
N LEU A 157 9.37 -4.11 0.56
CA LEU A 157 8.27 -4.30 1.50
C LEU A 157 7.19 -5.14 0.84
N LEU A 158 6.64 -6.10 1.58
CA LEU A 158 5.62 -7.02 1.10
C LEU A 158 4.37 -6.90 1.96
N PHE A 159 3.23 -6.70 1.33
CA PHE A 159 1.93 -6.52 1.98
C PHE A 159 0.90 -7.48 1.39
N SER A 160 -0.03 -7.97 2.23
CA SER A 160 -1.28 -8.51 1.70
C SER A 160 -2.12 -7.38 1.12
N GLN A 161 -3.15 -7.72 0.34
CA GLN A 161 -4.08 -6.71 -0.19
C GLN A 161 -4.73 -5.92 0.95
N GLU A 162 -5.17 -6.56 2.04
CA GLU A 162 -5.82 -5.85 3.14
C GLU A 162 -4.84 -4.93 3.88
N ALA A 163 -3.61 -5.40 4.12
CA ALA A 163 -2.59 -4.59 4.76
C ALA A 163 -2.19 -3.38 3.91
N PHE A 164 -2.12 -3.55 2.59
CA PHE A 164 -1.85 -2.45 1.67
C PHE A 164 -3.01 -1.45 1.61
N SER A 165 -4.26 -1.92 1.57
CA SER A 165 -5.45 -1.05 1.63
C SER A 165 -5.46 -0.20 2.90
N ALA A 166 -5.25 -0.82 4.07
CA ALA A 166 -5.17 -0.10 5.34
C ALA A 166 -4.01 0.92 5.38
N LEU A 167 -2.87 0.60 4.77
CA LEU A 167 -1.75 1.53 4.63
C LEU A 167 -2.15 2.73 3.77
N ILE A 168 -2.77 2.52 2.61
CA ILE A 168 -3.19 3.59 1.70
C ILE A 168 -4.23 4.51 2.35
N ASP A 169 -5.19 3.97 3.08
CA ASP A 169 -6.20 4.77 3.79
C ASP A 169 -5.53 5.71 4.80
N LYS A 170 -4.58 5.19 5.58
CA LYS A 170 -3.81 5.99 6.54
C LYS A 170 -2.98 7.07 5.85
N LEU A 171 -2.24 6.71 4.80
CA LEU A 171 -1.40 7.66 4.05
C LEU A 171 -2.24 8.77 3.39
N THR A 172 -3.41 8.42 2.86
CA THR A 172 -4.35 9.37 2.26
C THR A 172 -4.80 10.39 3.30
N GLY A 173 -5.18 9.95 4.50
CA GLY A 173 -5.53 10.84 5.60
C GLY A 173 -4.37 11.76 6.00
N ASP A 174 -3.17 11.21 6.14
CA ASP A 174 -1.98 11.99 6.49
C ASP A 174 -1.62 13.04 5.44
N ILE A 175 -1.81 12.76 4.14
CA ILE A 175 -1.60 13.74 3.06
C ILE A 175 -2.65 14.85 3.12
N GLN A 176 -3.92 14.49 3.28
CA GLN A 176 -5.01 15.47 3.37
C GLN A 176 -4.85 16.41 4.56
N GLU A 177 -4.39 15.89 5.70
CA GLU A 177 -4.08 16.69 6.89
C GLU A 177 -2.78 17.49 6.77
N GLY A 178 -1.97 17.24 5.73
CA GLY A 178 -0.67 17.89 5.52
C GLY A 178 0.44 17.38 6.43
N ARG A 179 0.27 16.20 7.05
CA ARG A 179 1.30 15.50 7.84
C ARG A 179 2.33 14.79 6.97
N LEU A 180 1.96 14.49 5.73
CA LEU A 180 2.78 13.77 4.76
C LEU A 180 2.64 14.39 3.37
N SER A 181 3.64 14.21 2.53
CA SER A 181 3.61 14.57 1.12
C SER A 181 4.26 13.49 0.28
N LEU A 182 3.90 13.41 -1.00
CA LEU A 182 4.57 12.54 -1.96
C LEU A 182 5.90 13.18 -2.45
N PRO A 183 6.92 12.37 -2.82
CA PRO A 183 6.99 10.91 -2.70
C PRO A 183 7.28 10.43 -1.27
N ILE A 184 6.82 9.23 -0.92
CA ILE A 184 7.02 8.62 0.41
C ILE A 184 8.07 7.52 0.31
N SER A 185 9.16 7.68 1.06
CA SER A 185 10.27 6.73 1.07
C SER A 185 9.87 5.38 1.70
N ARG A 186 10.57 4.32 1.26
CA ARG A 186 10.40 2.96 1.78
C ARG A 186 10.54 2.89 3.30
N ASP A 187 11.53 3.57 3.88
CA ASP A 187 11.75 3.51 5.34
C ASP A 187 10.62 4.20 6.12
N LYS A 188 10.06 5.29 5.57
CA LYS A 188 8.90 5.95 6.15
C LYS A 188 7.65 5.06 6.08
N LEU A 189 7.47 4.34 4.97
CA LEU A 189 6.39 3.34 4.84
C LEU A 189 6.56 2.21 5.86
N ALA A 190 7.78 1.71 6.05
CA ALA A 190 8.07 0.67 7.04
C ALA A 190 7.80 1.14 8.48
N GLU A 191 8.11 2.40 8.81
CA GLU A 191 7.78 3.02 10.09
C GLU A 191 6.26 3.11 10.29
N ILE A 192 5.54 3.67 9.31
CA ILE A 192 4.09 3.88 9.36
C ILE A 192 3.32 2.56 9.45
N ALA A 193 3.82 1.52 8.77
CA ALA A 193 3.29 0.16 8.80
C ALA A 193 3.69 -0.62 10.07
N GLY A 194 4.53 -0.07 10.94
CA GLY A 194 5.00 -0.75 12.16
C GLY A 194 5.91 -1.94 11.90
N LEU A 195 6.57 -1.97 10.75
CA LEU A 195 7.55 -2.99 10.36
C LEU A 195 8.94 -2.70 10.96
N ASN A 196 9.22 -1.44 11.31
CA ASN A 196 10.42 -1.02 12.03
C ASN A 196 10.23 -1.13 13.55
N LYS A 197 9.85 -2.31 14.08
CA LYS A 197 9.96 -2.55 15.53
C LYS A 197 11.39 -2.98 15.83
N SER A 198 12.21 -2.03 16.28
CA SER A 198 13.53 -2.30 16.85
C SER A 198 13.42 -3.22 18.07
N LYS A 199 14.40 -4.12 18.19
CA LYS A 199 14.63 -5.07 19.29
C LYS A 199 14.30 -4.48 20.68
N PRO A 200 13.71 -5.26 21.61
CA PRO A 200 13.70 -4.85 23.01
C PRO A 200 15.16 -4.73 23.47
N SER A 201 15.54 -3.53 23.88
CA SER A 201 16.80 -3.27 24.59
C SER A 201 16.73 -4.01 25.91
N ILE A 202 17.44 -5.14 26.00
CA ILE A 202 17.70 -5.83 27.25
C ILE A 202 18.50 -4.85 28.11
N LYS A 203 17.85 -4.27 29.12
CA LYS A 203 18.55 -3.61 30.21
C LYS A 203 19.30 -4.71 30.97
N VAL A 204 20.62 -4.72 30.85
CA VAL A 204 21.49 -5.49 31.75
C VAL A 204 21.28 -4.90 33.14
N ILE A 205 20.70 -5.69 34.05
CA ILE A 205 20.71 -5.39 35.48
C ILE A 205 22.06 -5.94 35.96
N GLU A 206 23.02 -5.06 36.20
CA GLU A 206 24.16 -5.38 37.07
C GLU A 206 23.59 -5.54 38.49
N ALA A 207 23.74 -6.73 39.05
CA ALA A 207 23.53 -6.98 40.46
C ALA A 207 24.88 -6.83 41.16
N GLU A 208 24.98 -5.86 42.06
CA GLU A 208 25.96 -5.87 43.16
C GLU A 208 25.63 -6.93 44.20
#